data_AF-A0A1W2CQL9-F1
#
_entry.id   AF-A0A1W2CQL9-F1
#
_cell.length_a   1.000
_cell.length_b   1.000
_cell.length_c   1.000
_cell.angle_alpha   90.00
_cell.angle_beta   90.00
_cell.angle_gamma   90.00
#
_symmetry.space_group_name_H-M   'P 1'
#
loop_
_entity.id
_entity.type
_entity.pdbx_description
1 polymer ?
#
loop_
_entity_poly.entity_id
_entity_poly.type
_entity_poly.pdbx_seq_one_letter_code
_entity_poly.pdbx_strand_id
1 'polypeptide(L)'
;MLEIWLRKNGFNVTNSIRRSTLQTANSSMIAPLNFLLPMANGDNLEIFQSVSNATRNAGLYAYTAVGGPSVPSVIVTIQYISSI
;
A
#
# COMPACT_ATOMS: atom_id res chain seq x y z
N MET A 1 10.61 -5.22 -10.07
CA MET A 1 9.18 -4.87 -10.15
C MET A 1 8.59 -4.95 -8.76
N LEU A 2 7.75 -3.98 -8.40
CA LEU A 2 6.98 -3.94 -7.16
C LEU A 2 5.50 -4.01 -7.53
N GLU A 3 4.77 -4.84 -6.81
CA GLU A 3 3.32 -4.94 -6.88
C GLU A 3 2.76 -4.69 -5.49
N ILE A 4 1.69 -3.91 -5.41
CA ILE A 4 0.98 -3.63 -4.17
C ILE A 4 -0.52 -3.72 -4.43
N TRP A 5 -1.28 -4.28 -3.49
CA TRP A 5 -2.72 -4.48 -3.64
C TRP A 5 -3.43 -4.53 -2.29
N LEU A 6 -4.76 -4.45 -2.35
CA LEU A 6 -5.61 -4.52 -1.17
C LEU A 6 -6.05 -5.97 -0.92
N ARG A 7 -5.99 -6.38 0.34
CA ARG A 7 -6.66 -7.58 0.85
C ARG A 7 -7.74 -7.18 1.84
N LYS A 8 -8.75 -8.03 1.94
CA LYS A 8 -9.81 -7.96 2.93
C LYS A 8 -9.94 -9.33 3.57
N ASN A 9 -9.84 -9.40 4.89
CA ASN A 9 -9.98 -10.63 5.68
C ASN A 9 -9.06 -11.76 5.15
N GLY A 10 -7.82 -11.42 4.77
CA GLY A 10 -6.89 -12.38 4.20
C GLY A 10 -7.15 -12.77 2.73
N PHE A 11 -8.16 -12.23 2.05
CA PHE A 11 -8.40 -12.49 0.62
C PHE A 11 -7.99 -11.32 -0.26
N ASN A 12 -7.44 -11.61 -1.44
CA ASN A 12 -7.07 -10.58 -2.42
C ASN A 12 -8.33 -9.92 -2.97
N VAL A 13 -8.40 -8.58 -2.91
CA VAL A 13 -9.47 -7.82 -3.55
C VAL A 13 -9.23 -7.80 -5.06
N THR A 14 -10.21 -8.24 -5.84
CA THR A 14 -10.13 -8.25 -7.31
C THR A 14 -9.85 -6.86 -7.86
N ASN A 15 -9.05 -6.76 -8.93
CA ASN A 15 -8.69 -5.51 -9.61
C ASN A 15 -8.00 -4.46 -8.72
N SER A 16 -7.37 -4.87 -7.61
CA SER A 16 -6.69 -3.95 -6.69
C SER A 16 -5.18 -3.81 -6.91
N ILE A 17 -4.59 -4.62 -7.79
CA ILE A 17 -3.14 -4.62 -8.01
C ILE A 17 -2.67 -3.35 -8.73
N ARG A 18 -1.64 -2.72 -8.16
CA ARG A 18 -0.84 -1.69 -8.79
C ARG A 18 0.57 -2.21 -8.98
N ARG A 19 1.06 -2.10 -10.21
CA ARG A 19 2.39 -2.55 -10.60
C ARG A 19 3.24 -1.34 -10.92
N SER A 20 4.47 -1.36 -10.44
CA SER A 20 5.43 -0.29 -10.68
C SER A 20 6.85 -0.82 -10.81
N THR A 21 7.68 -0.04 -11.50
CA THR A 21 9.08 -0.39 -11.75
C THR A 21 9.96 0.65 -11.08
N LEU A 22 10.69 0.24 -10.06
CA LEU A 22 11.78 1.00 -9.45
C LEU A 22 13.07 0.71 -10.21
N GLN A 23 13.74 1.75 -10.72
CA GLN A 23 14.91 1.60 -11.58
C GLN A 23 16.21 1.46 -10.78
N THR A 24 16.33 2.15 -9.65
CA THR A 24 17.53 2.16 -8.80
C THR A 24 17.18 1.87 -7.34
N ALA A 25 18.18 1.50 -6.54
CA ALA A 25 17.99 1.26 -5.10
C ALA A 25 17.57 2.51 -4.31
N ASN A 26 17.87 3.70 -4.85
CA ASN A 26 17.50 4.99 -4.25
C ASN A 26 16.21 5.57 -4.83
N SER A 27 15.50 4.81 -5.66
CA SER A 27 14.22 5.24 -6.21
C SER A 27 13.14 5.14 -5.12
N SER A 28 12.45 6.23 -4.85
CA SER A 28 11.25 6.26 -4.02
C SER A 28 10.06 6.64 -4.88
N MET A 29 8.90 6.07 -4.58
CA MET A 29 7.65 6.43 -5.23
C MET A 29 6.50 6.40 -4.24
N ILE A 30 5.48 7.19 -4.52
CA ILE A 30 4.19 7.11 -3.83
C ILE A 30 3.28 6.23 -4.69
N ALA A 31 2.68 5.21 -4.07
CA ALA A 31 1.72 4.33 -4.72
C ALA A 31 0.29 4.70 -4.28
N PRO A 32 -0.45 5.52 -5.06
CA PRO A 32 -1.81 5.87 -4.70
C PRO A 32 -2.76 4.67 -4.87
N LEU A 33 -3.47 4.34 -3.80
CA LEU A 33 -4.45 3.27 -3.75
C LEU A 33 -5.80 3.84 -3.30
N ASN A 34 -6.79 3.80 -4.18
CA ASN A 34 -8.14 4.31 -3.91
C ASN A 34 -9.15 3.22 -4.27
N PHE A 35 -10.00 2.88 -3.32
CA PHE A 35 -10.98 1.80 -3.45
C PHE A 35 -12.30 2.20 -2.80
N LEU A 36 -13.40 1.74 -3.40
CA LEU A 36 -14.72 1.73 -2.77
C LEU A 36 -15.08 0.27 -2.50
N LEU A 37 -15.29 -0.07 -1.22
CA LEU A 37 -15.52 -1.45 -0.79
C LEU A 37 -16.62 -1.47 0.28
N PRO A 38 -17.55 -2.45 0.25
CA PRO A 38 -18.44 -2.70 1.37
C PRO A 38 -17.67 -3.19 2.59
N MET A 39 -17.91 -2.58 3.75
CA MET A 39 -17.27 -2.88 5.03
C MET A 39 -18.33 -3.23 6.08
N ALA A 40 -18.06 -4.27 6.86
CA ALA A 40 -18.82 -4.67 8.04
C ALA A 40 -17.95 -4.56 9.29
N ASN A 41 -18.58 -4.54 10.47
CA ASN A 41 -17.85 -4.58 11.72
C ASN A 41 -16.99 -5.86 11.80
N GLY A 42 -15.72 -5.70 12.20
CA GLY A 42 -14.75 -6.78 12.31
C GLY A 42 -13.99 -7.11 11.03
N ASP A 43 -14.28 -6.45 9.90
CA ASP A 43 -13.48 -6.61 8.68
C ASP A 43 -12.06 -6.06 8.88
N ASN A 44 -11.07 -6.83 8.44
CA ASN A 44 -9.66 -6.45 8.41
C ASN A 44 -9.26 -6.05 6.99
N LEU A 45 -8.59 -4.92 6.85
CA LEU A 45 -7.98 -4.49 5.59
C LEU A 45 -6.46 -4.65 5.68
N GLU A 46 -5.87 -5.28 4.67
CA GLU A 46 -4.42 -5.40 4.58
C GLU A 46 -3.89 -4.79 3.29
N ILE A 47 -2.78 -4.06 3.40
CA ILE A 47 -1.97 -3.70 2.24
C ILE A 47 -0.93 -4.80 2.06
N PHE A 48 -0.96 -5.44 0.90
CA PHE A 48 -0.04 -6.53 0.59
C PHE A 48 0.87 -6.14 -0.56
N GLN A 49 2.10 -6.63 -0.54
CA GLN A 49 3.10 -6.35 -1.57
C GLN A 49 3.78 -7.63 -2.08
N SER A 50 4.27 -7.57 -3.30
CA SER A 50 5.16 -8.55 -3.90
C SER A 50 6.28 -7.84 -4.64
N VAL A 51 7.48 -8.40 -4.56
CA VAL A 51 8.64 -7.92 -5.29
C VAL A 51 9.20 -9.03 -6.16
N SER A 52 9.58 -8.69 -7.38
CA SER A 52 10.17 -9.66 -8.31
C SER A 52 11.55 -10.18 -7.86
N ASN A 53 12.18 -9.50 -6.90
CA ASN A 53 13.44 -9.93 -6.31
C ASN A 53 13.56 -9.42 -4.87
N ALA A 54 13.47 -10.33 -3.90
CA ALA A 54 13.55 -10.03 -2.48
C ALA A 54 14.94 -9.57 -2.01
N THR A 55 16.02 -9.89 -2.73
CA THR A 55 17.39 -9.51 -2.33
C THR A 55 17.73 -8.06 -2.60
N ARG A 56 16.88 -7.34 -3.36
CA ARG A 56 17.07 -5.92 -3.67
C ARG A 56 16.51 -4.98 -2.61
N ASN A 57 15.98 -5.50 -1.50
CA ASN A 57 15.39 -4.72 -0.42
C ASN A 57 14.37 -3.69 -0.96
N ALA A 58 13.52 -4.08 -1.91
CA ALA A 58 12.44 -3.22 -2.36
C ALA A 58 11.20 -3.45 -1.48
N GLY A 59 10.46 -2.39 -1.15
CA GLY A 59 9.20 -2.51 -0.44
C GLY A 59 8.73 -1.22 0.20
N LEU A 60 7.81 -1.35 1.15
CA LEU A 60 7.31 -0.25 1.99
C LEU A 60 8.36 0.15 3.03
N TYR A 61 8.77 1.42 3.00
CA TYR A 61 9.77 1.98 3.91
C TYR A 61 9.20 3.17 4.67
N ALA A 62 9.41 3.18 5.98
CA ALA A 62 9.38 4.40 6.77
C ALA A 62 10.80 4.98 6.78
N TYR A 63 10.94 6.30 6.72
CA TYR A 63 12.25 6.93 6.84
C TYR A 63 12.14 8.27 7.57
N THR A 64 13.20 8.67 8.26
CA THR A 64 13.28 9.99 8.90
C THR A 64 14.15 10.89 8.05
N ALA A 65 13.61 12.04 7.64
CA ALA A 65 14.37 13.03 6.89
C ALA A 65 15.43 13.68 7.79
N VAL A 66 16.61 14.00 7.24
CA VAL A 66 17.63 14.75 7.97
C VAL A 66 17.12 16.16 8.23
N GLY A 67 16.90 16.51 9.51
CA GLY A 67 16.36 17.81 9.92
C GLY A 67 14.85 17.98 9.65
N GLY A 68 14.12 16.92 9.32
CA GLY A 68 12.69 16.96 9.01
C GLY A 68 11.87 15.89 9.76
N PRO A 69 10.53 15.91 9.60
CA PRO A 69 9.66 14.92 10.23
C PRO A 69 9.85 13.52 9.62
N SER A 70 9.43 12.50 10.37
CA SER A 70 9.39 11.13 9.87
C SER A 70 8.32 10.95 8.79
N VAL A 71 8.66 10.20 7.75
CA VAL A 71 7.77 9.78 6.68
C VAL A 71 7.28 8.36 6.98
N PRO A 72 5.95 8.14 7.14
CA PRO A 72 5.41 6.81 7.38
C PRO A 72 5.49 5.95 6.11
N SER A 73 5.48 4.63 6.29
CA SER A 73 5.45 3.67 5.19
C SER A 73 4.08 3.58 4.51
N VAL A 74 3.00 3.90 5.23
CA VAL A 74 1.62 3.88 4.74
C VAL A 74 0.83 5.00 5.42
N ILE A 75 0.00 5.72 4.63
CA ILE A 75 -1.02 6.65 5.14
C ILE A 75 -2.37 6.12 4.68
N VAL A 76 -3.31 5.98 5.61
CA VAL A 76 -4.66 5.46 5.34
C VAL A 76 -5.69 6.55 5.64
N THR A 77 -6.60 6.77 4.69
CA THR A 77 -7.79 7.61 4.89
C THR A 77 -9.02 6.73 4.64
N ILE A 78 -9.96 6.74 5.58
CA ILE A 78 -11.22 6.00 5.48
C ILE A 78 -12.36 7.01 5.54
N GLN A 79 -13.24 6.96 4.54
CA GLN A 79 -14.46 7.74 4.52
C GLN A 79 -15.66 6.80 4.56
N TYR A 80 -16.54 6.99 5.53
CA TYR A 80 -17.81 6.26 5.59
C TYR A 80 -18.79 6.85 4.58
N ILE A 81 -19.27 6.01 3.66
CA ILE A 81 -20.31 6.37 2.70
C ILE A 81 -21.59 5.65 3.12
N SER A 82 -22.58 6.43 3.55
CA SER A 82 -23.90 5.93 3.95
C SER A 82 -24.90 6.16 2.81
N SER A 83 -25.66 5.14 2.45
CA SER A 83 -26.91 5.31 1.71
C SER A 83 -28.03 5.52 2.73
N ILE A 84 -28.27 6.77 3.12
CA ILE A 84 -29.52 7.15 3.80
C ILE A 84 -30.61 7.25 2.73
#